data_AF-A0A2G7G6U3-F1
#
_entry.id   AF-A0A2G7G6U3-F1
#
_cell.length_a   1.000
_cell.length_b   1.000
_cell.length_c   1.000
_cell.angle_alpha   90.00
_cell.angle_beta   90.00
_cell.angle_gamma   90.00
#
_symmetry.space_group_name_H-M   'P 1'
#
loop_
_entity.id
_entity.type
_entity.pdbx_description
1 polymer ?
#
loop_
_entity_poly.entity_id
_entity_poly.type
_entity_poly.pdbx_seq_one_letter_code
_entity_poly.pdbx_strand_id
1 'polypeptide(L)'
;MSHSIVYQNLSGPVGDCLRPASYSTTARVPISPTTSLVFTTGHIGLNLQDGSLVNDTLEREFEAIFRCLDAALKNAGATAGLNQAYRFTSYLVRSEDEPVMQGVFKKMFPGHCPTWNLVIVKEINVPGMSAEITAEGVIYQE
;
A
#
# COMPACT_ATOMS: atom_id res chain seq x y z
N MET A 1 -0.84 28.79 -8.28
CA MET A 1 -1.71 27.61 -8.09
C MET A 1 -1.66 27.22 -6.62
N SER A 2 -2.79 26.96 -5.97
CA SER A 2 -2.78 26.51 -4.58
C SER A 2 -2.10 25.14 -4.51
N HIS A 3 -1.05 25.02 -3.70
CA HIS A 3 -0.37 23.75 -3.42
C HIS A 3 -1.23 22.93 -2.45
N SER A 4 -2.42 22.53 -2.89
CA SER A 4 -3.35 21.75 -2.08
C SER A 4 -2.98 20.27 -2.11
N ILE A 5 -3.12 19.61 -0.97
CA ILE A 5 -3.06 18.14 -0.88
C ILE A 5 -4.14 17.56 -1.79
N VAL A 6 -3.79 16.55 -2.59
CA VAL A 6 -4.73 15.84 -3.46
C VAL A 6 -5.06 14.49 -2.83
N TYR A 7 -6.30 14.31 -2.43
CA TYR A 7 -6.81 13.04 -1.93
C TYR A 7 -7.46 12.26 -3.06
N GLN A 8 -7.09 10.99 -3.21
CA GLN A 8 -7.62 10.11 -4.25
C GLN A 8 -8.01 8.77 -3.66
N ASN A 9 -9.12 8.23 -4.16
CA ASN A 9 -9.46 6.83 -3.99
C ASN A 9 -9.03 6.06 -5.23
N LEU A 10 -8.55 4.83 -5.02
CA LEU A 10 -8.30 3.88 -6.08
C LEU A 10 -9.58 3.69 -6.88
N SER A 11 -9.46 3.46 -8.18
CA SER A 11 -10.61 3.11 -8.99
C SER A 11 -10.98 1.64 -8.79
N GLY A 12 -12.25 1.31 -9.03
CA GLY A 12 -12.73 -0.08 -8.97
C GLY A 12 -12.99 -0.60 -7.55
N PRO A 13 -13.22 -1.92 -7.41
CA PRO A 13 -13.83 -2.51 -6.22
C PRO A 13 -13.09 -2.28 -4.91
N VAL A 14 -11.75 -2.26 -4.93
CA VAL A 14 -10.96 -1.96 -3.73
C VAL A 14 -11.18 -0.52 -3.27
N GLY A 15 -11.19 0.44 -4.20
CA GLY A 15 -11.52 1.82 -3.85
C GLY A 15 -12.97 2.01 -3.42
N ASP A 16 -13.90 1.29 -4.05
CA ASP A 16 -15.32 1.31 -3.67
C ASP A 16 -15.54 0.70 -2.28
N CYS A 17 -14.76 -0.31 -1.88
CA CYS A 17 -14.76 -0.90 -0.55
C CYS A 17 -14.31 0.10 0.53
N LEU A 18 -13.32 0.93 0.22
CA LEU A 18 -12.72 1.87 1.18
C LEU A 18 -13.44 3.24 1.20
N ARG A 19 -14.12 3.63 0.12
CA ARG A 19 -14.82 4.93 -0.03
C ARG A 19 -15.87 5.27 1.03
N PRO A 20 -16.65 4.32 1.60
CA PRO A 20 -17.65 4.66 2.62
C PRO A 20 -17.07 5.23 3.91
N ALA A 21 -15.76 5.08 4.13
CA ALA A 21 -15.08 5.63 5.29
C ALA A 21 -14.55 7.05 5.03
N SER A 22 -14.28 7.80 6.09
CA SER A 22 -13.72 9.16 6.02
C SER A 22 -12.21 9.19 5.78
N TYR A 23 -11.70 8.36 4.85
CA TYR A 23 -10.30 8.36 4.43
C TYR A 23 -10.19 8.12 2.91
N SER A 24 -9.00 8.34 2.37
CA SER A 24 -8.67 8.13 0.95
C SER A 24 -7.61 7.05 0.80
N THR A 25 -7.57 6.35 -0.33
CA THR A 25 -6.51 5.35 -0.56
C THR A 25 -5.12 5.99 -0.63
N THR A 26 -5.04 7.23 -1.13
CA THR A 26 -3.80 7.99 -1.20
C THR A 26 -4.00 9.47 -0.92
N ALA A 27 -2.99 10.09 -0.32
CA ALA A 27 -2.80 11.53 -0.28
C ALA A 27 -1.51 11.90 -1.01
N ARG A 28 -1.61 12.77 -2.02
CA ARG A 28 -0.45 13.36 -2.71
C ARG A 28 -0.18 14.76 -2.18
N VAL A 29 0.98 14.96 -1.61
CA VAL A 29 1.43 16.21 -0.98
C VAL A 29 2.51 16.86 -1.87
N PRO A 30 2.22 17.99 -2.53
CA PRO A 30 3.22 18.70 -3.32
C PRO A 30 4.29 19.30 -2.42
N ILE A 31 5.57 19.04 -2.74
CA ILE A 31 6.74 19.59 -2.05
C ILE A 31 7.40 20.68 -2.88
N SER A 32 7.34 20.55 -4.20
CA SER A 32 7.82 21.54 -5.16
C SER A 32 6.95 21.50 -6.43
N PRO A 33 7.16 22.39 -7.42
CA PRO A 33 6.46 22.31 -8.70
C PRO A 33 6.65 20.99 -9.45
N THR A 34 7.71 20.24 -9.15
CA THR A 34 8.09 19.00 -9.85
C THR A 34 8.21 17.79 -8.93
N THR A 35 7.89 17.93 -7.64
CA THR A 35 8.06 16.85 -6.67
C THR A 35 6.86 16.76 -5.74
N SER A 36 6.36 15.55 -5.55
CA SER A 36 5.29 15.25 -4.59
C SER A 36 5.61 14.00 -3.80
N LEU A 37 5.26 14.00 -2.51
CA LEU A 37 5.18 12.78 -1.71
C LEU A 37 3.80 12.17 -1.84
N VAL A 38 3.72 10.85 -1.80
CA VAL A 38 2.47 10.09 -1.84
C VAL A 38 2.42 9.18 -0.63
N PHE A 39 1.35 9.27 0.13
CA PHE A 39 1.08 8.45 1.30
C PHE A 39 -0.10 7.54 0.99
N THR A 40 0.02 6.23 1.22
CA THR A 40 -1.13 5.33 1.14
C THR A 40 -1.83 5.22 2.49
N THR A 41 -3.12 4.91 2.47
CA THR A 41 -3.76 4.26 3.63
C THR A 41 -3.19 2.84 3.81
N GLY A 42 -3.56 2.19 4.92
CA GLY A 42 -3.25 0.79 5.17
C GLY A 42 -4.01 -0.12 4.20
N HIS A 43 -3.33 -1.12 3.67
CA HIS A 43 -3.93 -2.15 2.84
C HIS A 43 -3.77 -3.52 3.48
N ILE A 44 -4.89 -4.27 3.48
CA ILE A 44 -4.95 -5.71 3.70
C ILE A 44 -5.01 -6.42 2.33
N GLY A 45 -4.94 -7.75 2.33
CA GLY A 45 -5.08 -8.57 1.13
C GLY A 45 -6.46 -8.46 0.50
N LEU A 46 -6.59 -7.63 -0.55
CA LEU A 46 -7.80 -7.50 -1.36
C LEU A 46 -7.52 -7.83 -2.82
N ASN A 47 -8.47 -8.48 -3.48
CA ASN A 47 -8.44 -8.68 -4.91
C ASN A 47 -8.89 -7.40 -5.63
N LEU A 48 -8.01 -6.83 -6.46
CA LEU A 48 -8.27 -5.61 -7.22
C LEU A 48 -9.47 -5.72 -8.19
N GLN A 49 -9.83 -6.93 -8.63
CA GLN A 49 -10.87 -7.14 -9.64
C GLN A 49 -12.29 -7.16 -9.06
N ASP A 50 -12.47 -7.63 -7.84
CA ASP A 50 -13.78 -7.86 -7.24
C ASP A 50 -13.91 -7.34 -5.79
N GLY A 51 -12.81 -6.90 -5.17
CA GLY A 51 -12.79 -6.36 -3.81
C GLY A 51 -12.88 -7.43 -2.72
N SER A 52 -12.82 -8.72 -3.07
CA SER A 52 -12.84 -9.82 -2.10
C SER A 52 -11.56 -9.92 -1.28
N LEU A 53 -11.67 -10.48 -0.06
CA LEU A 53 -10.51 -10.77 0.78
C LEU A 53 -9.67 -11.89 0.18
N VAL A 54 -8.36 -11.73 0.23
CA VAL A 54 -7.39 -12.75 -0.17
C VAL A 54 -6.63 -13.18 1.07
N ASN A 55 -7.02 -14.31 1.66
CA ASN A 55 -6.42 -14.85 2.88
C ASN A 55 -6.30 -16.39 2.86
N ASP A 56 -6.34 -17.02 1.68
CA ASP A 56 -6.20 -18.48 1.53
C ASP A 56 -4.82 -18.99 2.02
N THR A 57 -3.79 -18.17 1.79
CA THR A 57 -2.39 -18.43 2.14
C THR A 57 -1.70 -17.09 2.40
N LEU A 58 -0.70 -17.06 3.29
CA LEU A 58 0.08 -15.85 3.59
C LEU A 58 0.72 -15.24 2.33
N GLU A 59 1.28 -16.05 1.43
CA GLU A 59 1.90 -15.57 0.20
C GLU A 59 0.91 -14.80 -0.68
N ARG A 60 -0.30 -15.37 -0.88
CA ARG A 60 -1.37 -14.72 -1.66
C ARG A 60 -1.86 -13.45 -0.99
N GLU A 61 -1.99 -13.44 0.34
CA GLU A 61 -2.37 -12.25 1.10
C GLU A 61 -1.34 -11.13 0.90
N PHE A 62 -0.05 -11.40 1.12
CA PHE A 62 1.01 -10.41 0.93
C PHE A 62 1.14 -9.95 -0.53
N GLU A 63 1.00 -10.86 -1.51
CA GLU A 63 0.95 -10.47 -2.92
C GLU A 63 -0.21 -9.51 -3.20
N ALA A 64 -1.38 -9.77 -2.63
CA ALA A 64 -2.56 -8.91 -2.77
C ALA A 64 -2.36 -7.55 -2.11
N ILE A 65 -1.77 -7.50 -0.90
CA ILE A 65 -1.41 -6.25 -0.22
C ILE A 65 -0.49 -5.41 -1.10
N PHE A 66 0.61 -5.99 -1.59
CA PHE A 66 1.56 -5.24 -2.42
C PHE A 66 0.98 -4.82 -3.76
N ARG A 67 0.11 -5.63 -4.39
CA ARG A 67 -0.61 -5.22 -5.60
C ARG A 67 -1.55 -4.04 -5.33
N CYS A 68 -2.23 -4.02 -4.19
CA CYS A 68 -3.09 -2.88 -3.82
C CYS A 68 -2.28 -1.61 -3.60
N LEU A 69 -1.18 -1.69 -2.86
CA LEU A 69 -0.27 -0.55 -2.63
C LEU A 69 0.34 -0.04 -3.93
N ASP A 70 0.79 -0.94 -4.80
CA ASP A 70 1.33 -0.60 -6.13
C ASP A 70 0.29 0.10 -7.00
N ALA A 71 -0.95 -0.41 -7.03
CA ALA A 71 -2.05 0.20 -7.76
C ALA A 71 -2.43 1.58 -7.18
N ALA A 72 -2.44 1.72 -5.85
CA ALA A 72 -2.72 2.98 -5.16
C ALA A 72 -1.68 4.05 -5.51
N LEU A 73 -0.39 3.72 -5.43
CA LEU A 73 0.70 4.63 -5.80
C LEU A 73 0.63 5.03 -7.29
N LYS A 74 0.37 4.08 -8.18
CA LYS A 74 0.19 4.35 -9.62
C LYS A 74 -0.98 5.28 -9.89
N ASN A 75 -2.12 5.06 -9.23
CA ASN A 75 -3.30 5.91 -9.32
C ASN A 75 -3.04 7.35 -8.83
N ALA A 76 -2.11 7.53 -7.88
CA ALA A 76 -1.67 8.84 -7.40
C ALA A 76 -0.64 9.54 -8.33
N GLY A 77 -0.13 8.83 -9.34
CA GLY A 77 0.82 9.34 -10.33
C GLY A 77 2.26 8.89 -10.14
N ALA A 78 2.58 8.01 -9.17
CA ALA A 78 3.87 7.34 -9.10
C ALA A 78 3.88 6.17 -10.10
N THR A 79 4.25 6.45 -11.35
CA THR A 79 4.07 5.53 -12.50
C THR A 79 4.82 4.20 -12.35
N ALA A 80 5.94 4.16 -11.64
CA ALA A 80 6.66 2.92 -11.31
C ALA A 80 6.15 2.22 -10.04
N GLY A 81 5.07 2.72 -9.43
CA GLY A 81 4.40 2.12 -8.29
C GLY A 81 5.31 1.92 -7.09
N LEU A 82 5.37 0.69 -6.54
CA LEU A 82 6.18 0.43 -5.35
C LEU A 82 7.70 0.57 -5.59
N ASN A 83 8.20 0.56 -6.83
CA ASN A 83 9.61 0.92 -7.09
C ASN A 83 9.93 2.39 -6.80
N GLN A 84 8.92 3.25 -6.66
CA GLN A 84 9.05 4.62 -6.17
C GLN A 84 8.74 4.76 -4.67
N ALA A 85 8.42 3.67 -3.97
CA ALA A 85 8.19 3.68 -2.53
C ALA A 85 9.53 3.71 -1.77
N TYR A 86 9.67 4.61 -0.81
CA TYR A 86 10.89 4.75 0.00
C TYR A 86 10.70 4.31 1.45
N ARG A 87 9.45 4.14 1.91
CA ARG A 87 9.14 3.74 3.28
C ARG A 87 7.91 2.84 3.34
N PHE A 88 8.00 1.83 4.19
CA PHE A 88 6.90 0.93 4.54
C PHE A 88 6.70 0.92 6.05
N THR A 89 5.44 0.81 6.48
CA THR A 89 5.07 0.43 7.83
C THR A 89 4.18 -0.79 7.76
N SER A 90 4.56 -1.89 8.41
CA SER A 90 3.80 -3.14 8.41
C SER A 90 3.37 -3.51 9.83
N TYR A 91 2.10 -3.85 9.97
CA TYR A 91 1.52 -4.43 11.17
C TYR A 91 1.22 -5.91 10.88
N LEU A 92 1.86 -6.82 11.61
CA LEU A 92 1.61 -8.26 11.48
C LEU A 92 0.95 -8.79 12.75
N VAL A 93 0.07 -9.77 12.61
CA VAL A 93 -0.52 -10.48 13.77
C VAL A 93 0.48 -11.45 14.38
N ARG A 94 1.36 -12.06 13.55
CA ARG A 94 2.35 -13.04 14.00
C ARG A 94 3.74 -12.68 13.51
N SER A 95 4.74 -12.82 14.38
CA SER A 95 6.14 -12.58 14.02
C SER A 95 6.67 -13.54 12.95
N GLU A 96 6.17 -14.78 12.95
CA GLU A 96 6.64 -15.83 12.04
C GLU A 96 6.30 -15.57 10.55
N ASP A 97 5.41 -14.61 10.28
CA ASP A 97 4.94 -14.29 8.93
C ASP A 97 5.87 -13.29 8.22
N GLU A 98 6.77 -12.61 8.94
CA GLU A 98 7.70 -11.63 8.38
C GLU A 98 8.58 -12.20 7.25
N PRO A 99 9.20 -13.39 7.38
CA PRO A 99 10.00 -13.95 6.30
C PRO A 99 9.20 -14.19 5.01
N VAL A 100 7.91 -14.54 5.14
CA VAL A 100 7.01 -14.72 3.99
C VAL A 100 6.73 -13.36 3.33
N MET A 101 6.38 -12.34 4.13
CA MET A 101 6.16 -10.97 3.66
C MET A 101 7.37 -10.43 2.89
N GLN A 102 8.57 -10.51 3.50
CA GLN A 102 9.82 -10.03 2.89
C GLN A 102 10.19 -10.84 1.64
N GLY A 103 9.94 -12.15 1.66
CA GLY A 103 10.15 -13.03 0.51
C GLY A 103 9.27 -12.66 -0.69
N VAL A 104 7.98 -12.40 -0.46
CA VAL A 104 7.05 -11.93 -1.50
C VAL A 104 7.50 -10.57 -2.04
N PHE A 105 7.82 -9.61 -1.17
CA PHE A 105 8.26 -8.29 -1.61
C PHE A 105 9.50 -8.37 -2.51
N LYS A 106 10.53 -9.11 -2.08
CA LYS A 106 11.77 -9.29 -2.84
C LYS A 106 11.55 -9.96 -4.20
N LYS A 107 10.59 -10.88 -4.30
CA LYS A 107 10.22 -11.54 -5.56
C LYS A 107 9.50 -10.58 -6.52
N MET A 108 8.59 -9.75 -5.99
CA MET A 108 7.82 -8.80 -6.79
C MET A 108 8.64 -7.57 -7.23
N PHE A 109 9.53 -7.09 -6.37
CA PHE A 109 10.33 -5.88 -6.56
C PHE A 109 11.83 -6.18 -6.38
N PRO A 110 12.45 -6.95 -7.29
CA PRO A 110 13.83 -7.40 -7.14
C PRO A 110 14.80 -6.21 -7.11
N GLY A 111 15.65 -6.18 -6.09
CA GLY A 111 16.66 -5.13 -5.90
C GLY A 111 16.16 -3.86 -5.23
N HIS A 112 14.86 -3.73 -4.97
CA HIS A 112 14.31 -2.59 -4.23
C HIS A 112 14.46 -2.80 -2.72
N CYS A 113 14.94 -1.78 -2.00
CA CYS A 113 15.24 -1.86 -0.56
C CYS A 113 14.82 -0.56 0.15
N PRO A 114 13.51 -0.36 0.35
CA PRO A 114 12.98 0.81 1.06
C PRO A 114 13.26 0.70 2.57
N THR A 115 13.12 1.83 3.28
CA THR A 115 13.08 1.78 4.75
C THR A 115 11.83 1.03 5.20
N TRP A 116 11.95 0.23 6.26
CA TRP A 116 10.86 -0.62 6.71
C TRP A 116 10.74 -0.61 8.23
N ASN A 117 9.54 -0.30 8.73
CA ASN A 117 9.20 -0.43 10.14
C ASN A 117 8.15 -1.52 10.31
N LEU A 118 8.39 -2.49 11.19
CA LEU A 118 7.47 -3.60 11.45
C LEU A 118 7.08 -3.63 12.93
N VAL A 119 5.79 -3.82 13.20
CA VAL A 119 5.25 -3.97 14.55
C VAL A 119 4.35 -5.19 14.60
N ILE A 120 4.47 -5.98 15.68
CA ILE A 120 3.54 -7.07 15.96
C ILE A 120 2.35 -6.51 16.73
N VAL A 121 1.15 -6.75 16.22
CA VAL A 121 -0.12 -6.25 16.79
C VAL A 121 -1.01 -7.40 17.22
N LYS A 122 -1.96 -7.12 18.11
CA LYS A 122 -2.91 -8.11 18.60
C LYS A 122 -3.81 -8.66 17.49
N GLU A 123 -4.32 -7.78 16.63
CA GLU A 123 -5.27 -8.11 15.57
C GLU A 123 -5.34 -6.97 14.53
N ILE A 124 -5.79 -7.30 13.31
CA ILE A 124 -6.19 -6.35 12.26
C ILE A 124 -7.71 -6.17 12.33
N ASN A 125 -8.22 -4.97 12.00
CA ASN A 125 -9.65 -4.66 12.14
C ASN A 125 -10.57 -5.54 11.26
N VAL A 126 -10.06 -6.10 10.16
CA VAL A 126 -10.77 -7.05 9.31
C VAL A 126 -10.46 -8.48 9.80
N PRO A 127 -11.46 -9.23 10.26
CA PRO A 127 -11.26 -10.58 10.77
C PRO A 127 -10.62 -11.51 9.74
N GLY A 128 -9.61 -12.27 10.19
CA GLY A 128 -8.93 -13.26 9.35
C GLY A 128 -7.83 -12.70 8.44
N MET A 129 -7.45 -11.43 8.59
CA MET A 129 -6.27 -10.86 7.95
C MET A 129 -5.05 -10.98 8.86
N SER A 130 -3.92 -11.32 8.25
CA SER A 130 -2.64 -11.54 8.92
C SER A 130 -1.82 -10.25 9.00
N ALA A 131 -2.10 -9.28 8.12
CA ALA A 131 -1.34 -8.05 8.03
C ALA A 131 -2.14 -6.84 7.53
N GLU A 132 -1.65 -5.65 7.89
CA GLU A 132 -2.00 -4.38 7.26
C GLU A 132 -0.72 -3.57 7.01
N ILE A 133 -0.53 -3.06 5.79
CA ILE A 133 0.72 -2.40 5.38
C ILE A 133 0.43 -1.05 4.73
N THR A 134 1.22 -0.04 5.07
CA THR A 134 1.26 1.25 4.37
C THR A 134 2.56 1.42 3.59
N ALA A 135 2.50 2.21 2.52
CA ALA A 135 3.67 2.63 1.76
C ALA A 135 3.68 4.16 1.57
N GLU A 136 4.88 4.73 1.55
CA GLU A 136 5.11 6.10 1.11
C GLU A 136 6.01 6.10 -0.12
N GLY A 137 5.65 6.88 -1.12
CA GLY A 137 6.40 7.02 -2.36
C GLY A 137 6.62 8.46 -2.78
N VAL A 138 7.45 8.63 -3.80
CA VAL A 138 7.82 9.94 -4.34
C VAL A 138 7.57 10.01 -5.83
N ILE A 139 7.01 11.14 -6.27
CA ILE A 139 6.83 11.47 -7.69
C ILE A 139 7.83 12.56 -8.06
N TYR A 140 8.58 12.32 -9.13
CA TYR A 140 9.38 13.33 -9.82
C TYR A 140 8.71 13.60 -11.17
N GLN A 141 8.37 14.86 -11.43
CA GLN A 141 7.91 15.33 -12.73
C GLN A 141 9.11 15.97 -13.43
N GLU A 142 9.27 15.66 -14.71
CA GLU A 142 10.26 16.32 -15.58
C GLU A 142 9.80 17.71 -16.01
#